data_AF-A0A847EDE9-F1
#
_entry.id   AF-A0A847EDE9-F1
#
_cell.length_a   1.000
_cell.length_b   1.000
_cell.length_c   1.000
_cell.angle_alpha   90.00
_cell.angle_beta   90.00
_cell.angle_gamma   90.00
#
_symmetry.space_group_name_H-M   'P 1'
#
loop_
_entity.id
_entity.type
_entity.pdbx_description
1 polymer ?
#
loop_
_entity_poly.entity_id
_entity_poly.type
_entity_poly.pdbx_seq_one_letter_code
_entity_poly.pdbx_strand_id
1 'polypeptide(L)'
;MNQDSLFKQYKGVFESKEKVARPENENLSRYAYNPFALQDALGEKDKKKIWIEYVKLRLQGVKTEEIIHIVISKIKNMSAISAGAKKENLGLKDYPYNKSKRDVKNWSEIKLKDFYNKLVFLYHESRGARLNGYSDGENKDLDTVLEKILLQV
;
A
#
# COMPACT_ATOMS: atom_id res chain seq x y z
N MET A 1 -28.59 2.89 -41.79
CA MET A 1 -28.93 3.60 -40.53
C MET A 1 -27.79 4.56 -40.21
N ASN A 2 -28.08 5.86 -40.14
CA ASN A 2 -27.06 6.91 -39.99
C ASN A 2 -26.72 7.09 -38.50
N GLN A 3 -25.50 6.73 -38.09
CA GLN A 3 -25.07 6.73 -36.68
C GLN A 3 -25.13 8.12 -36.04
N ASP A 4 -25.00 9.19 -36.83
CA ASP A 4 -25.07 10.58 -36.37
C ASP A 4 -26.45 10.97 -35.82
N SER A 5 -27.50 10.25 -36.21
CA SER A 5 -28.87 10.49 -35.73
C SER A 5 -29.11 9.95 -34.32
N LEU A 6 -28.35 8.93 -33.89
CA LEU A 6 -28.51 8.32 -32.56
C LEU A 6 -27.99 9.28 -31.47
N PHE A 7 -26.79 9.83 -31.68
CA PHE A 7 -26.15 10.71 -30.70
C PHE A 7 -26.86 12.07 -30.52
N LYS A 8 -27.65 12.49 -31.51
CA LYS A 8 -28.45 13.72 -31.43
C LYS A 8 -29.57 13.62 -30.39
N GLN A 9 -30.15 12.43 -30.19
CA GLN A 9 -31.19 12.19 -29.18
C GLN A 9 -30.65 12.16 -27.75
N TYR A 10 -29.38 11.80 -27.56
CA TYR A 10 -28.77 11.67 -26.23
C TYR A 10 -27.90 12.87 -25.83
N LYS A 11 -27.77 13.88 -26.69
CA LYS A 11 -26.91 15.05 -26.42
C LYS A 11 -27.31 15.78 -25.13
N GLY A 12 -28.60 15.88 -24.83
CA GLY A 12 -29.12 16.46 -23.59
C GLY A 12 -28.93 15.59 -22.34
N VAL A 13 -28.71 14.28 -22.49
CA VAL A 13 -28.43 13.35 -21.38
C VAL A 13 -27.00 13.49 -20.87
N PHE A 14 -26.07 13.86 -21.74
CA PHE A 14 -24.67 14.12 -21.38
C PHE A 14 -24.38 15.61 -21.11
N GLU A 15 -25.26 16.51 -21.54
CA GLU A 15 -25.19 17.95 -21.26
C GLU A 15 -25.89 18.35 -19.95
N SER A 16 -26.54 17.43 -19.24
CA SER A 16 -26.99 17.67 -17.87
C SER A 16 -25.76 17.80 -16.95
N LYS A 17 -25.25 19.03 -16.89
CA LYS A 17 -24.53 19.53 -15.73
C LYS A 17 -25.53 19.63 -14.59
N GLU A 18 -26.00 18.48 -14.09
CA GLU A 18 -26.40 18.44 -12.70
C GLU A 18 -25.18 18.90 -11.92
N LYS A 19 -25.22 20.16 -11.46
CA LYS A 19 -24.40 20.60 -10.35
C LYS A 19 -24.85 19.71 -9.20
N VAL A 20 -24.22 18.54 -9.08
CA VAL A 20 -24.25 17.77 -7.84
C VAL A 20 -23.78 18.77 -6.80
N ALA A 21 -24.73 19.26 -5.99
CA ALA A 21 -24.44 20.18 -4.93
C ALA A 21 -23.45 19.45 -4.01
N ARG A 22 -22.16 19.74 -4.19
CA ARG A 22 -21.13 19.29 -3.25
C ARG A 22 -21.46 20.02 -1.96
N PRO A 23 -21.80 19.32 -0.86
CA PRO A 23 -22.03 20.00 0.39
C PRO A 23 -20.77 20.81 0.73
N GLU A 24 -20.91 22.14 0.80
CA GLU A 24 -19.77 23.07 0.89
C GLU A 24 -19.04 23.01 2.23
N ASN A 25 -19.47 22.18 3.19
CA ASN A 25 -18.70 21.95 4.41
C ASN A 25 -19.07 20.60 5.03
N GLU A 26 -18.21 19.60 4.83
CA GLU A 26 -17.93 18.56 5.84
C GLU A 26 -16.76 17.66 5.38
N ASN A 27 -15.57 17.91 5.93
CA ASN A 27 -14.56 16.89 6.23
C ASN A 27 -14.13 15.85 5.16
N LEU A 28 -14.27 16.12 3.86
CA LEU A 28 -13.71 15.26 2.79
C LEU A 28 -12.19 15.04 2.92
N SER A 29 -11.49 15.97 3.60
CA SER A 29 -10.07 15.86 3.97
C SER A 29 -9.74 14.61 4.80
N ARG A 30 -10.66 14.14 5.66
CA ARG A 30 -10.40 12.99 6.56
C ARG A 30 -10.31 11.65 5.83
N TYR A 31 -10.82 11.58 4.60
CA TYR A 31 -10.74 10.42 3.71
C TYR A 31 -9.82 10.66 2.52
N ALA A 32 -9.05 11.76 2.54
CA ALA A 32 -8.07 12.03 1.49
C ALA A 32 -7.04 10.91 1.42
N TYR A 33 -6.69 10.51 0.20
CA TYR A 33 -5.66 9.53 -0.07
C TYR A 33 -4.32 9.99 0.54
N ASN A 34 -3.83 9.25 1.53
CA ASN A 34 -2.50 9.45 2.08
C ASN A 34 -1.59 8.33 1.57
N PRO A 35 -0.64 8.61 0.65
CA PRO A 35 0.23 7.61 0.06
C PRO A 35 1.17 6.96 1.09
N PHE A 36 1.33 7.56 2.27
CA PHE A 36 2.19 7.07 3.34
C PHE A 36 1.43 6.36 4.47
N ALA A 37 0.10 6.31 4.45
CA ALA A 37 -0.70 5.82 5.58
C ALA A 37 -0.39 4.35 5.91
N LEU A 38 -0.23 3.49 4.91
CA LEU A 38 0.15 2.10 5.12
C LEU A 38 1.56 1.98 5.74
N GLN A 39 2.51 2.79 5.27
CA GLN A 39 3.87 2.79 5.80
C GLN A 39 3.91 3.26 7.26
N ASP A 40 3.01 4.16 7.64
CA ASP A 40 2.88 4.68 9.00
C ASP A 40 2.29 3.64 9.92
N ALA A 41 1.21 2.99 9.49
CA ALA A 41 0.60 1.89 10.22
C ALA A 41 1.60 0.75 10.46
N LEU A 42 2.44 0.43 9.47
CA LEU A 42 3.55 -0.54 9.60
C LEU A 42 4.60 -0.09 10.61
N GLY A 43 5.02 1.16 10.54
CA GLY A 43 5.98 1.74 11.48
C GLY A 43 5.47 1.71 12.93
N GLU A 44 4.18 1.99 13.11
CA GLU A 44 3.47 1.95 14.40
C GLU A 44 3.14 0.54 14.89
N LYS A 45 3.26 -0.48 14.02
CA LYS A 45 2.83 -1.86 14.28
C LYS A 45 1.34 -1.99 14.63
N ASP A 46 0.53 -1.08 14.11
CA ASP A 46 -0.91 -1.07 14.36
C ASP A 46 -1.62 -1.96 13.34
N LYS A 47 -1.84 -3.22 13.69
CA LYS A 47 -2.48 -4.23 12.82
C LYS A 47 -3.81 -3.77 12.25
N LYS A 48 -4.62 -3.07 13.06
CA LYS A 48 -5.93 -2.58 12.64
C LYS A 48 -5.77 -1.51 11.58
N LYS A 49 -4.89 -0.53 11.80
CA LYS A 49 -4.59 0.48 10.78
C LYS A 49 -3.98 -0.12 9.53
N ILE A 50 -3.06 -1.09 9.66
CA ILE A 50 -2.45 -1.77 8.51
C ILE A 50 -3.52 -2.39 7.64
N TRP A 51 -4.45 -3.15 8.24
CA TRP A 51 -5.55 -3.77 7.52
C TRP A 51 -6.46 -2.73 6.85
N ILE A 52 -6.86 -1.68 7.58
CA ILE A 52 -7.71 -0.62 7.04
C ILE A 52 -7.04 0.07 5.83
N GLU A 53 -5.77 0.46 5.96
CA GLU A 53 -5.06 1.15 4.88
C GLU A 53 -4.76 0.20 3.70
N TYR A 54 -4.50 -1.07 3.97
CA TYR A 54 -4.40 -2.09 2.93
C TYR A 54 -5.68 -2.21 2.11
N VAL A 55 -6.83 -2.41 2.77
CA VAL A 55 -8.14 -2.52 2.12
C VAL A 55 -8.48 -1.25 1.34
N LYS A 56 -8.21 -0.07 1.89
CA LYS A 56 -8.40 1.21 1.15
C LYS A 56 -7.62 1.25 -0.16
N LEU A 57 -6.33 0.87 -0.14
CA LEU A 57 -5.50 0.83 -1.35
C LEU A 57 -6.08 -0.16 -2.37
N ARG A 58 -6.56 -1.32 -1.91
CA ARG A 58 -7.20 -2.31 -2.79
C ARG A 58 -8.51 -1.83 -3.40
N LEU A 59 -9.37 -1.18 -2.61
CA LEU A 59 -10.60 -0.57 -3.10
C LEU A 59 -10.35 0.56 -4.11
N GLN A 60 -9.18 1.20 -4.05
CA GLN A 60 -8.73 2.20 -5.01
C GLN A 60 -8.09 1.59 -6.28
N GLY A 61 -8.03 0.25 -6.37
CA GLY A 61 -7.47 -0.45 -7.52
C GLY A 61 -5.94 -0.52 -7.53
N VAL A 62 -5.27 -0.20 -6.42
CA VAL A 62 -3.82 -0.36 -6.30
C VAL A 62 -3.49 -1.85 -6.35
N LYS A 63 -2.56 -2.24 -7.23
CA LYS A 63 -2.18 -3.63 -7.41
C LYS A 63 -1.39 -4.14 -6.21
N THR A 64 -1.55 -5.42 -5.88
CA THR A 64 -0.86 -6.05 -4.76
C THR A 64 0.65 -5.90 -4.87
N GLU A 65 1.22 -6.05 -6.06
CA GLU A 65 2.64 -5.90 -6.33
C GLU A 65 3.13 -4.50 -5.97
N GLU A 66 2.36 -3.47 -6.29
CA GLU A 66 2.70 -2.09 -5.94
C GLU A 66 2.72 -1.91 -4.42
N ILE A 67 1.74 -2.49 -3.72
CA ILE A 67 1.71 -2.49 -2.25
C ILE A 67 2.94 -3.21 -1.69
N ILE A 68 3.34 -4.35 -2.24
CA ILE A 68 4.57 -5.07 -1.85
C ILE A 68 5.79 -4.14 -1.92
N HIS A 69 5.94 -3.35 -2.99
CA HIS A 69 7.06 -2.41 -3.12
C HIS A 69 7.01 -1.29 -2.06
N ILE A 70 5.82 -0.77 -1.75
CA ILE A 70 5.63 0.25 -0.71
C ILE A 70 6.07 -0.28 0.66
N VAL A 71 5.66 -1.50 0.98
CA VAL A 71 5.97 -2.19 2.25
C VAL A 71 7.47 -2.51 2.32
N ILE A 72 8.03 -3.14 1.28
CA ILE A 72 9.46 -3.47 1.19
C ILE A 72 10.31 -2.21 1.38
N SER A 73 9.97 -1.11 0.72
CA SER A 73 10.72 0.14 0.83
C SER A 73 10.75 0.66 2.26
N LYS A 74 9.60 0.64 2.96
CA LYS A 74 9.53 1.07 4.37
C LYS A 74 10.39 0.20 5.27
N ILE A 75 10.22 -1.12 5.18
CA ILE A 75 10.92 -2.08 6.03
C ILE A 75 12.43 -2.07 5.73
N LYS A 76 12.83 -2.02 4.46
CA LYS A 76 14.25 -1.88 4.06
C LYS A 76 14.91 -0.67 4.71
N ASN A 77 14.25 0.49 4.64
CA ASN A 77 14.78 1.72 5.22
C ASN A 77 14.90 1.61 6.75
N MET A 78 13.90 1.03 7.41
CA MET A 78 13.95 0.79 8.85
C MET A 78 15.07 -0.18 9.22
N SER A 79 15.21 -1.30 8.51
CA SER A 79 16.29 -2.28 8.73
C SER A 79 17.67 -1.66 8.57
N ALA A 80 17.87 -0.86 7.52
CA ALA A 80 19.15 -0.19 7.29
C ALA A 80 19.47 0.85 8.37
N ILE A 81 18.48 1.64 8.80
CA ILE A 81 18.64 2.61 9.91
C ILE A 81 18.91 1.88 11.23
N SER A 82 18.23 0.76 11.50
CA SER A 82 18.48 -0.08 12.67
C SER A 82 19.92 -0.62 12.68
N ALA A 83 20.49 -0.92 11.52
CA ALA A 83 21.89 -1.33 11.35
C ALA A 83 22.89 -0.15 11.35
N GLY A 84 22.44 1.08 11.62
CA GLY A 84 23.29 2.26 11.75
C GLY A 84 23.47 3.09 10.48
N ALA A 85 22.70 2.84 9.41
CA ALA A 85 22.77 3.64 8.19
C ALA A 85 22.31 5.09 8.43
N LYS A 86 23.10 6.03 7.91
CA LYS A 86 22.76 7.46 7.90
C LYS A 86 21.97 7.84 6.65
N LYS A 87 21.39 9.03 6.65
CA LYS A 87 20.57 9.55 5.54
C LYS A 87 21.35 9.54 4.22
N GLU A 88 22.62 9.91 4.27
CA GLU A 88 23.54 10.03 3.13
C GLU A 88 23.77 8.66 2.48
N ASN A 89 23.93 7.62 3.29
CA ASN A 89 24.16 6.24 2.82
C ASN A 89 22.95 5.68 2.05
N LEU A 90 21.75 6.18 2.34
CA LEU A 90 20.49 5.64 1.80
C LEU A 90 19.94 6.45 0.62
N GLY A 91 20.52 7.62 0.32
CA GLY A 91 20.00 8.52 -0.72
C GLY A 91 18.56 8.99 -0.46
N LEU A 92 18.12 9.00 0.80
CA LEU A 92 16.75 9.36 1.18
C LEU A 92 16.61 10.86 1.42
N LYS A 93 15.43 11.40 1.08
CA LYS A 93 15.00 12.73 1.52
C LYS A 93 14.77 12.74 3.04
N ASP A 94 14.77 13.94 3.64
CA ASP A 94 14.62 14.12 5.09
C ASP A 94 13.36 13.46 5.65
N TYR A 95 12.22 13.66 4.99
CA TYR A 95 10.94 13.17 5.49
C TYR A 95 10.88 11.63 5.59
N PRO A 96 11.15 10.84 4.52
CA PRO A 96 11.17 9.38 4.63
C PRO A 96 12.22 8.85 5.62
N TYR A 97 13.41 9.47 5.69
CA TYR A 97 14.46 9.07 6.62
C TYR A 97 14.02 9.26 8.08
N ASN A 98 13.59 10.48 8.44
CA ASN A 98 13.17 10.81 9.80
C ASN A 98 11.97 9.97 10.24
N LYS A 99 11.04 9.71 9.31
CA LYS A 99 9.89 8.85 9.55
C LYS A 99 10.32 7.43 9.90
N SER A 100 11.15 6.80 9.07
CA SER A 100 11.66 5.45 9.35
C SER A 100 12.52 5.41 10.62
N LYS A 101 13.36 6.42 10.87
CA LYS A 101 14.16 6.53 12.09
C LYS A 101 13.29 6.55 13.35
N ARG A 102 12.19 7.31 13.33
CA ARG A 102 11.24 7.36 14.44
C ARG A 102 10.56 6.01 14.67
N ASP A 103 10.22 5.30 13.60
CA ASP A 103 9.44 4.08 13.67
C ASP A 103 10.28 2.85 14.03
N VAL A 104 11.60 2.87 13.77
CA VAL A 104 12.53 1.79 14.16
C VAL A 104 12.45 1.45 15.64
N LYS A 105 12.19 2.43 16.52
CA LYS A 105 12.07 2.19 17.97
C LYS A 105 10.95 1.22 18.36
N ASN A 106 9.95 1.03 17.51
CA ASN A 106 8.82 0.13 17.77
C ASN A 106 9.15 -1.33 17.43
N TRP A 107 10.31 -1.57 16.84
CA TRP A 107 10.70 -2.85 16.26
C TRP A 107 12.01 -3.35 16.85
N SER A 108 12.14 -4.68 16.97
CA SER A 108 13.45 -5.28 17.17
C SER A 108 14.13 -5.52 15.82
N GLU A 109 15.46 -5.44 15.81
CA GLU A 109 16.26 -5.68 14.60
C GLU A 109 15.98 -7.07 14.01
N ILE A 110 15.91 -8.10 14.86
CA ILE A 110 15.61 -9.48 14.46
C ILE A 110 14.25 -9.55 13.74
N LYS A 111 13.19 -8.96 14.33
CA LYS A 111 11.85 -8.99 13.72
C LYS A 111 11.80 -8.21 12.41
N LEU A 112 12.50 -7.08 12.30
CA LEU A 112 12.60 -6.32 11.05
C LEU A 112 13.27 -7.13 9.95
N LYS A 113 14.36 -7.82 10.26
CA LYS A 113 15.09 -8.66 9.32
C LYS A 113 14.24 -9.85 8.86
N ASP A 114 13.58 -10.54 9.79
CA ASP A 114 12.69 -11.66 9.47
C ASP A 114 11.51 -11.22 8.60
N PHE A 115 10.91 -10.07 8.94
CA PHE A 115 9.80 -9.50 8.18
C PHE A 115 10.24 -9.07 6.77
N TYR A 116 11.41 -8.43 6.65
CA TYR A 116 12.00 -8.07 5.36
C TYR A 116 12.22 -9.30 4.48
N ASN A 117 12.79 -10.37 5.03
CA ASN A 117 13.06 -11.61 4.31
C ASN A 117 11.77 -12.24 3.77
N LYS A 118 10.69 -12.28 4.57
CA LYS A 118 9.38 -12.76 4.13
C LYS A 118 8.84 -11.96 2.93
N LEU A 119 8.96 -10.63 2.97
CA LEU A 119 8.46 -9.77 1.90
C LEU A 119 9.27 -9.90 0.61
N VAL A 120 10.60 -9.97 0.72
CA VAL A 120 11.48 -10.18 -0.44
C VAL A 120 11.22 -11.54 -1.07
N PHE A 121 11.08 -12.58 -0.25
CA PHE A 121 10.71 -13.92 -0.72
C PHE A 121 9.36 -13.89 -1.45
N LEU A 122 8.32 -13.28 -0.87
CA LEU A 122 7.02 -13.11 -1.52
C LEU A 122 7.14 -12.37 -2.87
N TYR A 123 7.93 -11.30 -2.93
CA TYR A 123 8.15 -10.55 -4.16
C TYR A 123 8.77 -11.42 -5.27
N HIS A 124 9.75 -12.25 -4.95
CA HIS A 124 10.35 -13.16 -5.92
C HIS A 124 9.39 -14.27 -6.35
N GLU A 125 8.68 -14.89 -5.40
CA GLU A 125 7.70 -15.96 -5.68
C GLU A 125 6.53 -15.44 -6.54
N SER A 126 6.08 -14.21 -6.31
CA SER A 126 5.02 -13.58 -7.11
C SER A 126 5.35 -13.48 -8.60
N ARG A 127 6.65 -13.45 -8.94
CA ARG A 127 7.16 -13.40 -10.32
C ARG A 127 7.58 -14.77 -10.86
N GLY A 128 7.84 -15.74 -10.00
CA GLY A 128 8.39 -17.06 -10.32
C GLY A 128 7.37 -18.15 -10.68
N ALA A 129 6.07 -17.83 -10.76
CA ALA A 129 4.98 -18.76 -11.04
C ALA A 129 4.82 -19.93 -10.03
N ARG A 130 5.41 -19.83 -8.84
CA ARG A 130 5.20 -20.76 -7.72
C ARG A 130 5.02 -19.92 -6.46
N LEU A 131 3.85 -20.02 -5.82
CA LEU A 131 3.64 -19.57 -4.43
C LEU A 131 3.79 -20.77 -3.49
N ASN A 132 4.68 -21.70 -3.84
CA ASN A 132 4.74 -23.03 -3.24
C ASN A 132 5.32 -23.01 -1.81
N GLY A 133 5.97 -21.91 -1.40
CA GLY A 133 6.51 -21.72 -0.06
C GLY A 133 5.52 -21.23 1.01
N TYR A 134 4.32 -20.80 0.61
CA TYR A 134 3.26 -20.31 1.53
C TYR A 134 1.98 -21.16 1.52
N SER A 135 2.00 -22.28 0.77
CA SER A 135 0.84 -23.13 0.54
C SER A 135 0.86 -24.39 1.41
N ASP A 136 0.10 -24.37 2.50
CA ASP A 136 -0.50 -25.59 3.06
C ASP A 136 -1.61 -26.09 2.10
N GLY A 137 -1.23 -26.55 0.90
CA GLY A 137 -2.14 -27.22 -0.05
C GLY A 137 -3.17 -26.36 -0.78
N GLU A 138 -3.35 -25.08 -0.45
CA GLU A 138 -4.24 -24.16 -1.16
C GLU A 138 -3.47 -23.14 -2.00
N ASN A 139 -3.83 -22.98 -3.28
CA ASN A 139 -3.41 -21.88 -4.15
C ASN A 139 -3.95 -20.56 -3.56
N LYS A 140 -3.23 -19.98 -2.59
CA LYS A 140 -3.54 -18.67 -2.03
C LYS A 140 -3.06 -17.62 -3.02
N ASP A 141 -3.96 -16.71 -3.40
CA ASP A 141 -3.61 -15.57 -4.23
C ASP A 141 -2.59 -14.65 -3.51
N LEU A 142 -1.83 -13.88 -4.30
CA LEU A 142 -0.80 -12.95 -3.79
C LEU A 142 -1.36 -11.96 -2.77
N ASP A 143 -2.63 -11.59 -2.95
CA ASP A 143 -3.40 -10.72 -2.07
C ASP A 143 -3.48 -11.28 -0.64
N THR A 144 -4.04 -12.48 -0.51
CA THR A 144 -4.24 -13.17 0.76
C THR A 144 -2.92 -13.44 1.45
N VAL A 145 -1.88 -13.81 0.70
CA VAL A 145 -0.55 -14.06 1.27
C VAL A 145 0.05 -12.77 1.82
N LEU A 146 0.00 -11.67 1.06
CA LEU A 146 0.49 -10.38 1.53
C LEU A 146 -0.28 -9.92 2.76
N GLU A 147 -1.61 -9.96 2.74
CA GLU A 147 -2.45 -9.57 3.87
C GLU A 147 -2.06 -10.36 5.14
N LYS A 148 -1.90 -11.69 5.03
CA LYS A 148 -1.47 -12.54 6.15
C LYS A 148 -0.11 -12.12 6.69
N ILE A 149 0.86 -11.83 5.83
CA ILE A 149 2.17 -11.34 6.27
C ILE A 149 2.00 -10.00 6.99
N LEU A 150 1.24 -9.06 6.42
CA LEU A 150 0.99 -7.74 7.00
C LEU A 150 0.28 -7.78 8.35
N LEU A 151 -0.41 -8.86 8.72
CA LEU A 151 -1.08 -9.01 10.02
C LEU A 151 -0.22 -9.73 11.09
N GLN A 152 0.95 -10.25 10.71
CA GLN A 152 1.89 -10.93 11.61
C GLN A 152 2.81 -9.98 12.40
N VAL A 153 2.72 -8.67 12.15
CA VAL A 153 3.58 -7.62 12.74
C VAL A 153 3.61 -7.64 14.27
#